data_AF-A0A3N5L1C6-F1
#
_entry.id   AF-A0A3N5L1C6-F1
#
_cell.length_a   1.000
_cell.length_b   1.000
_cell.length_c   1.000
_cell.angle_alpha   90.00
_cell.angle_beta   90.00
_cell.angle_gamma   90.00
#
_symmetry.space_group_name_H-M   'P 1'
#
loop_
_entity.id
_entity.type
_entity.pdbx_description
1 polymer ?
#
loop_
_entity_poly.entity_id
_entity_poly.type
_entity_poly.pdbx_seq_one_letter_code
_entity_poly.pdbx_strand_id
1 'polypeptide(L)' 'LTVVEPTADGFTVAVIPHTSAVTTLGQKGVGARVNLEVDVIAKYVERMLGAHVPGGGES' A
#
# COMPACT_ATOMS: atom_id res chain seq x y z
N LEU A 1 8.58 2.90 -1.44
CA LEU A 1 8.21 3.44 -0.11
C LEU A 1 7.67 2.30 0.72
N THR A 2 7.94 2.27 2.01
CA THR A 2 7.47 1.21 2.90
C THR A 2 6.31 1.74 3.72
N VAL A 3 5.18 1.02 3.71
CA VAL A 3 4.05 1.31 4.60
C VAL A 3 4.47 0.98 6.03
N VAL A 4 4.28 1.93 6.94
CA VAL A 4 4.62 1.76 8.35
C VAL A 4 3.39 1.37 9.15
N GLU A 5 2.28 2.09 8.94
CA GLU A 5 1.05 1.86 9.68
C GLU A 5 -0.18 2.15 8.79
N PRO A 6 -1.12 1.20 8.66
CA PRO A 6 -2.44 1.47 8.10
C PRO A 6 -3.36 2.08 9.17
N THR A 7 -4.18 3.06 8.77
CA THR A 7 -5.28 3.62 9.57
C THR A 7 -6.62 3.22 8.95
N ALA A 8 -7.74 3.64 9.55
CA ALA A 8 -9.08 3.33 9.04
C ALA A 8 -9.33 3.87 7.62
N ASP A 9 -8.71 5.00 7.27
CA ASP A 9 -8.95 5.77 6.05
C ASP A 9 -7.66 6.16 5.33
N GLY A 10 -6.51 5.61 5.73
CA GLY A 10 -5.21 5.99 5.19
C GLY A 10 -4.07 5.08 5.61
N PHE A 11 -2.85 5.53 5.34
CA PHE A 11 -1.63 4.84 5.75
C PHE A 11 -0.47 5.82 5.84
N THR A 12 0.54 5.46 6.64
CA THR A 12 1.81 6.19 6.75
C THR A 12 2.92 5.47 6.00
N VAL A 13 3.90 6.22 5.51
CA VAL A 13 5.07 5.67 4.81
C VAL A 13 6.36 6.24 5.36
N ALA A 14 7.41 5.43 5.32
CA ALA A 14 8.76 5.90 5.59
C ALA A 14 9.37 6.52 4.31
N VAL A 15 9.87 7.76 4.42
CA VAL A 15 10.61 8.47 3.37
C VAL A 15 11.98 8.87 3.93
N ILE A 16 13.05 8.37 3.32
CA ILE A 16 14.42 8.75 3.69
C ILE A 16 14.83 10.08 3.04
N PRO A 17 15.83 10.80 3.59
CA PRO A 17 16.22 12.12 3.08
C PRO A 17 16.55 12.15 1.58
N HIS A 18 17.26 11.13 1.07
CA HIS A 18 17.59 11.07 -0.35
C HIS A 18 16.32 11.01 -1.23
N THR A 19 15.37 10.13 -0.93
CA THR A 19 14.09 10.02 -1.65
C THR A 19 13.29 11.31 -1.58
N SER A 20 13.27 11.98 -0.42
CA SER A 20 12.61 13.27 -0.28
C SER A 20 13.26 14.36 -1.15
N ALA A 21 14.59 14.34 -1.27
CA ALA A 21 15.36 15.35 -2.00
C ALA A 21 15.30 15.17 -3.53
N VAL A 22 15.22 13.92 -4.01
CA VAL A 22 15.30 13.62 -5.46
C VAL A 22 13.95 13.29 -6.10
N THR A 23 12.84 13.38 -5.35
CA THR A 23 11.48 13.17 -5.87
C THR A 23 10.58 14.37 -5.55
N THR A 24 9.41 14.42 -6.19
CA THR A 24 8.42 15.48 -5.93
C THR A 24 7.75 15.36 -4.56
N LEU A 25 7.94 14.24 -3.84
CA LEU A 25 7.29 13.98 -2.55
C LEU A 25 7.72 14.97 -1.48
N GLY A 26 8.99 15.40 -1.47
CA GLY A 26 9.50 16.37 -0.49
C GLY A 26 8.93 17.78 -0.65
N GLN A 27 8.23 18.08 -1.76
CA GLN A 27 7.64 19.39 -2.04
C GLN A 27 6.10 19.37 -2.01
N LYS A 28 5.47 18.21 -1.85
CA LYS A 28 4.02 18.09 -1.78
C LYS A 28 3.52 18.46 -0.38
N GLY A 29 2.62 19.44 -0.31
CA GLY A 29 1.93 19.82 0.92
C GLY A 29 0.70 18.96 1.22
N VAL A 30 0.10 19.18 2.39
CA VAL A 30 -1.17 18.55 2.78
C VAL A 30 -2.25 18.83 1.73
N GLY A 31 -3.02 17.81 1.36
CA GLY A 31 -4.06 17.89 0.33
C GLY A 31 -3.56 17.73 -1.10
N ALA A 32 -2.24 17.68 -1.33
CA ALA A 32 -1.70 17.42 -2.65
C ALA A 32 -2.02 15.99 -3.12
N ARG A 33 -2.52 15.87 -4.36
CA ARG A 33 -2.75 14.56 -4.97
C ARG A 33 -1.44 13.87 -5.31
N VAL A 34 -1.45 12.55 -5.16
CA VAL A 34 -0.37 11.63 -5.54
C VAL A 34 -0.94 10.48 -6.36
N ASN A 35 -0.09 9.88 -7.18
CA ASN A 35 -0.43 8.63 -7.84
C ASN A 35 -0.14 7.50 -6.85
N LEU A 36 -1.11 6.61 -6.66
CA LEU A 36 -0.97 5.43 -5.83
C LEU A 36 -1.02 4.19 -6.71
N GLU A 37 0.04 3.39 -6.66
CA GLU A 37 0.12 2.10 -7.34
C GLU A 37 0.35 1.01 -6.28
N VAL A 38 -0.45 -0.03 -6.34
CA VAL A 38 -0.41 -1.16 -5.42
C VAL A 38 0.55 -2.23 -5.92
N ASP A 39 1.22 -2.93 -5.01
CA ASP A 39 2.14 -4.01 -5.38
C ASP A 39 1.37 -5.12 -6.11
N VAL A 40 1.84 -5.45 -7.30
CA VAL A 40 1.28 -6.50 -8.14
C VAL A 40 1.37 -7.86 -7.45
N ILE A 41 2.40 -8.10 -6.63
CA ILE A 41 2.56 -9.34 -5.86
C ILE A 41 1.43 -9.48 -4.85
N ALA A 42 1.04 -8.40 -4.16
CA ALA A 42 -0.07 -8.44 -3.20
C ALA A 42 -1.38 -8.86 -3.87
N LYS A 43 -1.67 -8.38 -5.08
CA LYS A 43 -2.84 -8.82 -5.86
C LYS A 43 -2.82 -10.31 -6.20
N TYR A 44 -1.64 -10.84 -6.53
CA TYR A 44 -1.50 -12.27 -6.80
C TYR A 44 -1.67 -13.11 -5.53
N VAL A 45 -1.14 -12.64 -4.39
CA VAL A 45 -1.34 -13.30 -3.09
C VAL A 45 -2.80 -13.30 -2.69
N GLU A 46 -3.52 -12.19 -2.80
CA GLU A 46 -4.96 -12.12 -2.56
C GLU A 46 -5.73 -13.12 -3.43
N ARG A 47 -5.38 -13.20 -4.72
CA ARG A 47 -6.00 -14.17 -5.65
C ARG A 47 -5.71 -15.62 -5.26
N MET A 48 -4.48 -15.93 -4.82
CA MET A 48 -4.12 -17.28 -4.38
C MET A 48 -4.81 -17.65 -3.07
N LEU A 49 -4.90 -16.72 -2.11
CA LEU A 49 -5.61 -16.93 -0.85
C LEU A 49 -7.12 -17.01 -1.04
N GLY A 50 -7.70 -16.20 -1.93
CA GLY A 50 -9.11 -16.29 -2.33
C GLY A 50 -9.44 -17.57 -3.10
N ALA A 51 -8.47 -18.14 -3.81
CA ALA A 51 -8.57 -19.47 -4.43
C ALA A 51 -8.32 -20.61 -3.43
N HIS A 52 -7.72 -20.33 -2.26
CA HIS A 52 -7.48 -21.27 -1.17
C HIS A 52 -8.48 -21.09 -0.02
N VAL A 53 -9.73 -20.77 -0.31
CA VAL A 53 -10.84 -21.14 0.59
C VAL A 53 -11.26 -22.57 0.20
N PRO A 54 -10.66 -23.65 0.77
CA PRO A 54 -11.32 -24.93 0.75
C PRO A 54 -12.63 -24.77 1.53
N GLY A 55 -13.70 -25.34 0.99
CA GLY A 55 -15.07 -25.01 1.34
C GLY A 55 -15.34 -24.88 2.84
N GLY A 56 -16.03 -23.80 3.20
CA GLY A 56 -17.03 -23.87 4.26
C GLY A 56 -18.11 -24.86 3.81
N GLY A 57 -17.83 -26.15 4.02
CA GLY A 57 -18.84 -27.18 4.13
C GLY A 57 -19.55 -26.98 5.45
N GLU A 58 -20.83 -26.65 5.32
CA GLU A 58 -21.92 -26.70 6.29
C GLU A 58 -21.66 -27.57 7.54
N SER A 59 -21.75 -26.95 8.72
CA SER A 59 -22.53 -27.39 9.90
C SER A 59 -22.48 -26.32 10.98
#